data_AF-A0ABD2Q275-F1
#
_entry.id   AF-A0ABD2Q275-F1
#
_cell.length_a   1.000
_cell.length_b   1.000
_cell.length_c   1.000
_cell.angle_alpha   90.00
_cell.angle_beta   90.00
_cell.angle_gamma   90.00
#
_symmetry.space_group_name_H-M   'P 1'
#
loop_
_entity.id
_entity.type
_entity.pdbx_description
1 polymer ?
#
loop_
_entity_poly.entity_id
_entity_poly.type
_entity_poly.pdbx_seq_one_letter_code
_entity_poly.pdbx_strand_id
1 'polypeptide(L)'
;MAGELSKHSKEIESLLALNPTVHRYAVLKPTVETQKDKKHWKRNADKNCSTCESLESNFSDVKPTTLSERAALRESNRCLKCADAPCQKSCPTQLDVKSFISSISKKNYYGAAKAILSDNPLGLTCGMVCPTSDLCVGGCNLAATEEGPINIGGLQQFAVEMFARMHIQQ
;
A
#
# COMPACT_ATOMS: atom_id res chain seq x y z
N MET A 1 -47.16 -16.58 22.05
CA MET A 1 -46.49 -15.71 23.04
C MET A 1 -45.57 -14.79 22.25
N ALA A 2 -45.85 -13.48 22.23
CA ALA A 2 -44.99 -12.54 21.52
C ALA A 2 -43.61 -12.54 22.20
N GLY A 3 -42.55 -12.78 21.42
CA GLY A 3 -41.18 -12.71 21.92
C GLY A 3 -40.83 -11.30 22.40
N GLU A 4 -39.88 -11.20 23.30
CA GLU A 4 -39.41 -9.93 23.84
C GLU A 4 -38.68 -9.14 22.74
N LEU A 5 -39.30 -8.07 22.22
CA LEU A 5 -38.84 -7.33 21.03
C LEU A 5 -37.44 -6.70 21.18
N SER A 6 -36.99 -6.47 22.42
CA SER A 6 -35.69 -5.89 22.75
C SER A 6 -34.55 -6.90 22.79
N LYS A 7 -34.83 -8.21 22.65
CA LYS A 7 -33.82 -9.28 22.69
C LYS A 7 -33.61 -9.86 21.31
N HIS A 8 -32.34 -10.17 21.01
CA HIS A 8 -32.00 -10.89 19.80
C HIS A 8 -32.57 -12.31 19.85
N SER A 9 -33.01 -12.82 18.69
CA SER A 9 -33.32 -14.24 18.57
C SER A 9 -32.03 -15.07 18.65
N LYS A 10 -32.14 -16.36 18.95
CA LYS A 10 -30.98 -17.28 19.01
C LYS A 10 -30.16 -17.28 17.72
N GLU A 11 -30.82 -17.10 16.58
CA GLU A 11 -30.15 -17.01 15.28
C GLU A 11 -29.29 -15.74 15.19
N ILE A 12 -29.82 -14.59 15.62
CA ILE A 12 -29.08 -13.33 15.65
C ILE A 12 -27.96 -13.38 16.68
N GLU A 13 -28.18 -13.99 17.86
CA GLU A 13 -27.13 -14.19 18.86
C GLU A 13 -25.97 -15.05 18.31
N SER A 14 -26.28 -16.10 17.54
CA SER A 14 -25.28 -16.92 16.86
C SER A 14 -24.47 -16.10 15.83
N LEU A 15 -25.13 -15.24 15.05
CA LEU A 15 -24.44 -14.35 14.11
C LEU A 15 -23.54 -13.32 14.81
N LEU A 16 -23.91 -12.89 16.02
CA LEU A 16 -23.15 -11.94 16.83
C LEU A 16 -22.04 -12.60 17.66
N ALA A 17 -21.77 -13.90 17.51
CA ALA A 17 -20.79 -14.63 18.32
C ALA A 17 -19.35 -14.05 18.28
N LEU A 18 -18.97 -13.40 17.18
CA LEU A 18 -17.65 -12.75 17.02
C LEU A 18 -17.69 -11.22 17.17
N ASN A 19 -18.86 -10.65 17.48
CA ASN A 19 -18.98 -9.22 17.67
C ASN A 19 -18.18 -8.80 18.91
N PRO A 20 -17.35 -7.75 18.85
CA PRO A 20 -16.50 -7.35 19.97
C PRO A 20 -17.33 -6.99 21.21
N THR A 21 -16.98 -7.59 22.34
CA THR A 21 -17.57 -7.30 23.65
C THR A 21 -16.46 -6.97 24.65
N VAL A 22 -16.79 -6.17 25.67
CA VAL A 22 -15.83 -5.83 26.72
C VAL A 22 -15.70 -7.01 27.69
N HIS A 23 -14.53 -7.62 27.74
CA HIS A 23 -14.22 -8.66 28.72
C HIS A 23 -14.09 -8.07 30.12
N ARG A 24 -14.83 -8.60 31.10
CA ARG A 24 -14.78 -8.16 32.50
C ARG A 24 -13.60 -8.73 33.28
N TYR A 25 -12.95 -9.77 32.74
CA TYR A 25 -11.90 -10.52 33.40
C TYR A 25 -10.77 -10.82 32.41
N ALA A 26 -9.60 -11.22 32.94
CA ALA A 26 -8.50 -11.70 32.13
C ALA A 26 -8.87 -13.00 31.40
N VAL A 27 -8.33 -13.16 30.18
CA VAL A 27 -8.53 -14.36 29.37
C VAL A 27 -7.43 -15.37 29.68
N LEU A 28 -7.80 -16.59 30.07
CA LEU A 28 -6.86 -17.70 30.28
C LEU A 28 -6.72 -18.50 28.96
N LYS A 29 -5.53 -18.44 28.35
CA LYS A 29 -5.15 -19.29 27.21
C LYS A 29 -3.76 -19.89 27.44
N PRO A 30 -3.63 -21.23 27.54
CA PRO A 30 -2.35 -21.91 27.65
C PRO A 30 -1.42 -21.60 26.47
N THR A 31 -0.11 -21.56 26.72
CA THR A 31 0.90 -21.31 25.67
C THR A 31 0.81 -22.32 24.53
N VAL A 32 0.43 -23.57 24.82
CA VAL A 32 0.27 -24.61 23.80
C VAL A 32 -0.84 -24.26 22.81
N GLU A 33 -1.94 -23.66 23.27
CA GLU A 33 -3.04 -23.22 22.42
C GLU A 33 -2.65 -21.99 21.61
N THR A 34 -2.00 -21.00 22.23
CA THR A 34 -1.56 -19.78 21.51
C THR A 34 -0.54 -20.10 20.41
N GLN A 35 0.31 -21.11 20.60
CA GLN A 35 1.22 -21.60 19.57
C GLN A 35 0.50 -22.28 18.40
N LYS A 36 -0.57 -23.03 18.65
CA LYS A 36 -1.42 -23.62 17.61
C LYS A 36 -2.17 -22.53 16.84
N ASP A 37 -2.82 -21.61 17.56
CA ASP A 37 -3.57 -20.47 16.99
C ASP A 37 -2.67 -19.59 16.11
N LYS A 38 -1.43 -19.33 16.55
CA LYS A 38 -0.46 -18.54 15.79
C LYS A 38 -0.22 -19.08 14.37
N LYS A 39 -0.25 -20.41 14.17
CA LYS A 39 -0.07 -21.02 12.85
C LYS A 39 -1.30 -20.79 11.96
N HIS A 40 -2.50 -20.83 12.53
CA HIS A 40 -3.75 -20.62 11.80
C HIS A 40 -3.88 -19.19 11.24
N TRP A 41 -3.42 -18.18 11.98
CA TRP A 41 -3.55 -16.76 11.61
C TRP A 41 -2.33 -16.17 10.88
N LYS A 42 -1.35 -16.99 10.49
CA LYS A 42 -0.07 -16.53 9.89
C LYS A 42 -0.31 -15.89 8.50
N ARG A 43 0.18 -14.66 8.31
CA ARG A 43 0.02 -13.89 7.04
C ARG A 43 1.33 -13.62 6.29
N ASN A 44 2.41 -13.35 7.02
CA ASN A 44 3.73 -13.11 6.44
C ASN A 44 4.56 -14.41 6.40
N ALA A 45 5.68 -14.39 5.67
CA ALA A 45 6.62 -15.51 5.61
C ALA A 45 6.96 -16.04 7.01
N ASP A 46 6.98 -17.37 7.15
CA ASP A 46 7.42 -18.01 8.37
C ASP A 46 8.95 -18.01 8.43
N LYS A 47 9.49 -17.53 9.56
CA LYS A 47 10.93 -17.49 9.81
C LYS A 47 11.52 -18.89 9.95
N ASN A 48 10.69 -19.87 10.29
CA ASN A 48 11.08 -21.26 10.47
C ASN A 48 10.89 -22.10 9.19
N CYS A 49 10.35 -21.52 8.11
CA CYS A 49 10.21 -22.22 6.84
C CYS A 49 11.56 -22.25 6.13
N SER A 50 12.08 -23.45 5.88
CA SER A 50 13.32 -23.68 5.13
C SER A 50 13.07 -24.06 3.67
N THR A 51 11.82 -24.29 3.29
CA THR A 51 11.43 -24.70 1.95
C THR A 51 10.89 -23.50 1.17
N CYS A 52 11.44 -23.26 -0.02
CA CYS A 52 10.87 -22.30 -0.96
C CYS A 52 9.70 -22.94 -1.71
N GLU A 53 8.65 -22.15 -1.96
CA GLU A 53 7.61 -22.54 -2.91
C GLU A 53 8.22 -22.63 -4.32
N SER A 54 7.69 -23.53 -5.16
CA SER A 54 8.17 -23.64 -6.53
C SER A 54 7.80 -22.37 -7.32
N LEU A 55 8.80 -21.77 -7.94
CA LEU A 55 8.65 -20.58 -8.80
C LEU A 55 8.84 -20.91 -10.29
N GLU A 56 8.85 -22.20 -10.63
CA GLU A 56 9.00 -22.62 -12.03
C GLU A 56 7.86 -22.06 -12.88
N SER A 57 8.23 -21.35 -13.95
CA SER A 57 7.30 -20.68 -14.88
C SER A 57 6.33 -19.66 -14.25
N ASN A 58 6.66 -19.10 -13.09
CA ASN A 58 5.86 -18.05 -12.45
C ASN A 58 6.43 -16.64 -12.76
N PHE A 59 5.70 -15.86 -13.55
CA PHE A 59 6.05 -14.48 -13.94
C PHE A 59 5.08 -13.45 -13.35
N SER A 60 4.43 -13.77 -12.23
CA SER A 60 3.58 -12.82 -11.51
C SER A 60 4.38 -11.63 -11.00
N ASP A 61 3.71 -10.49 -10.82
CA ASP A 61 4.36 -9.30 -10.28
C ASP A 61 4.71 -9.50 -8.79
N VAL A 62 6.00 -9.53 -8.49
CA VAL A 62 6.55 -9.68 -7.13
C VAL A 62 6.97 -8.36 -6.50
N LYS A 63 6.84 -7.23 -7.22
CA LYS A 63 7.29 -5.92 -6.72
C LYS A 63 6.50 -5.52 -5.47
N PRO A 64 7.15 -5.26 -4.32
CA PRO A 64 6.46 -4.78 -3.12
C PRO A 64 5.95 -3.34 -3.27
N THR A 65 6.41 -2.62 -4.29
CA THR A 65 6.06 -1.23 -4.56
C THR A 65 4.79 -1.06 -5.38
N THR A 66 4.24 -2.11 -6.00
CA THR A 66 3.02 -2.01 -6.82
C THR A 66 1.82 -1.59 -5.97
N LEU A 67 1.06 -0.57 -6.41
CA LEU A 67 -0.06 0.01 -5.66
C LEU A 67 -1.40 -0.17 -6.39
N SER A 68 -2.42 -0.59 -5.64
CA SER A 68 -3.82 -0.42 -6.03
C SER A 68 -4.25 1.04 -5.87
N GLU A 69 -5.35 1.47 -6.51
CA GLU A 69 -5.90 2.83 -6.35
C GLU A 69 -6.10 3.20 -4.87
N ARG A 70 -6.67 2.28 -4.08
CA ARG A 70 -6.87 2.48 -2.63
C ARG A 70 -5.55 2.79 -1.92
N ALA A 71 -4.49 2.04 -2.22
CA ALA A 71 -3.19 2.22 -1.62
C ALA A 71 -2.49 3.49 -2.13
N ALA A 72 -2.59 3.77 -3.43
CA ALA A 72 -2.04 4.97 -4.05
C ALA A 72 -2.67 6.25 -3.48
N LEU A 73 -3.98 6.27 -3.25
CA LEU A 73 -4.66 7.40 -2.61
C LEU A 73 -4.22 7.57 -1.16
N ARG A 74 -4.03 6.49 -0.40
CA ARG A 74 -3.52 6.58 0.98
C ARG A 74 -2.10 7.14 1.01
N GLU A 75 -1.21 6.60 0.16
CA GLU A 75 0.20 6.98 0.14
C GLU A 75 0.42 8.40 -0.40
N SER A 76 -0.34 8.82 -1.44
CA SER A 76 -0.29 10.19 -1.94
C SER A 76 -0.83 11.23 -0.95
N ASN A 77 -1.81 10.85 -0.12
CA ASN A 77 -2.28 11.70 0.97
C ASN A 77 -1.27 11.79 2.12
N ARG A 78 -0.51 10.72 2.38
CA ARG A 78 0.57 10.70 3.38
C ARG A 78 1.74 11.62 2.98
N CYS A 79 2.01 11.79 1.68
CA CYS A 79 3.06 12.68 1.20
C CYS A 79 2.86 14.14 1.65
N LEU A 80 3.90 14.72 2.24
CA LEU A 80 3.91 16.11 2.75
C LEU A 80 3.89 17.18 1.65
N LYS A 81 4.17 16.81 0.39
CA LYS A 81 4.19 17.73 -0.76
C LYS A 81 5.18 18.89 -0.51
N CYS A 82 6.39 18.54 -0.07
CA CYS A 82 7.45 19.46 0.36
C CYS A 82 7.70 20.59 -0.63
N ALA A 83 7.97 21.80 -0.13
CA ALA A 83 8.60 22.83 -0.93
C ALA A 83 10.06 22.44 -1.22
N ASP A 84 10.57 22.84 -2.39
CA ASP A 84 11.96 22.57 -2.84
C ASP A 84 12.37 21.11 -2.59
N ALA A 85 11.55 20.18 -3.08
CA ALA A 85 11.51 18.82 -2.61
C ALA A 85 12.86 18.09 -2.85
N PRO A 86 13.51 17.56 -1.80
CA PRO A 86 14.79 16.86 -1.96
C PRO A 86 14.66 15.60 -2.83
N CYS A 87 13.50 14.93 -2.80
CA CYS A 87 13.22 13.79 -3.67
C CYS A 87 13.24 14.13 -5.17
N GLN A 88 12.91 15.37 -5.56
CA GLN A 88 13.05 15.85 -6.94
C GLN A 88 14.52 16.08 -7.29
N LYS A 89 15.30 16.68 -6.38
CA LYS A 89 16.75 16.90 -6.58
C LYS A 89 17.54 15.61 -6.70
N SER A 90 17.11 14.56 -5.98
CA SER A 90 17.70 13.22 -6.04
C SER A 90 17.20 12.39 -7.24
N CYS A 91 16.28 12.91 -8.05
CA CYS A 91 15.80 12.24 -9.26
C CYS A 91 16.67 12.66 -10.47
N PRO A 92 17.27 11.71 -11.22
CA PRO A 92 18.10 12.05 -12.38
C PRO A 92 17.40 12.87 -13.47
N THR A 93 16.09 12.68 -13.64
CA THR A 93 15.27 13.44 -14.61
C THR A 93 14.58 14.65 -13.98
N GLN A 94 14.87 14.98 -12.72
CA GLN A 94 14.29 16.11 -11.98
C GLN A 94 12.74 16.16 -11.96
N LEU A 95 12.10 14.98 -11.94
CA LEU A 95 10.63 14.85 -11.89
C LEU A 95 10.04 15.72 -10.77
N ASP A 96 8.99 16.48 -11.09
CA ASP A 96 8.21 17.20 -10.07
C ASP A 96 7.34 16.24 -9.23
N VAL A 97 8.00 15.58 -8.27
CA VAL A 97 7.41 14.61 -7.34
C VAL A 97 6.26 15.21 -6.55
N LYS A 98 6.39 16.48 -6.14
CA LYS A 98 5.35 17.19 -5.41
C LYS A 98 4.08 17.29 -6.24
N SER A 99 4.19 17.73 -7.49
CA SER A 99 3.04 18.01 -8.34
C SER A 99 2.33 16.75 -8.81
N PHE A 100 3.05 15.71 -9.24
CA PHE A 100 2.38 14.49 -9.69
C PHE A 100 1.70 13.76 -8.53
N ILE A 101 2.33 13.69 -7.34
CA ILE A 101 1.70 13.06 -6.16
C ILE A 101 0.48 13.87 -5.70
N SER A 102 0.55 15.20 -5.74
CA SER A 102 -0.60 16.07 -5.45
C SER A 102 -1.77 15.84 -6.43
N SER A 103 -1.46 15.49 -7.68
CA SER A 103 -2.47 15.16 -8.69
C SER A 103 -3.11 13.80 -8.39
N ILE A 104 -2.33 12.80 -8.00
CA ILE A 104 -2.85 11.48 -7.57
C ILE A 104 -3.80 11.64 -6.36
N SER A 105 -3.42 12.42 -5.35
CA SER A 105 -4.26 12.60 -4.15
C SER A 105 -5.63 13.23 -4.45
N LYS A 106 -5.71 14.02 -5.53
CA LYS A 106 -6.93 14.67 -6.03
C LYS A 106 -7.66 13.84 -7.09
N LYS A 107 -7.27 12.57 -7.30
CA LYS A 107 -7.77 11.68 -8.36
C LYS A 107 -7.56 12.19 -9.79
N ASN A 108 -6.64 13.14 -9.99
CA ASN A 108 -6.25 13.61 -11.31
C ASN A 108 -5.09 12.77 -11.84
N TYR A 109 -5.39 11.53 -12.25
CA TYR A 109 -4.36 10.58 -12.72
C TYR A 109 -3.76 11.00 -14.06
N TYR A 110 -4.56 11.60 -14.94
CA TYR A 110 -4.07 12.16 -16.20
C TYR A 110 -3.06 13.28 -15.95
N GLY A 111 -3.37 14.24 -15.07
CA GLY A 111 -2.45 15.32 -14.71
C GLY A 111 -1.16 14.81 -14.06
N ALA A 112 -1.26 13.77 -13.24
CA ALA A 112 -0.08 13.10 -12.66
C ALA A 112 0.80 12.46 -13.75
N ALA A 113 0.21 11.66 -14.64
CA ALA A 113 0.93 11.01 -15.73
C ALA A 113 1.53 12.04 -16.70
N LYS A 114 0.81 13.11 -17.03
CA LYS A 114 1.31 14.21 -17.85
C LYS A 114 2.55 14.85 -17.23
N ALA A 115 2.52 15.17 -15.94
CA ALA A 115 3.68 15.72 -15.24
C ALA A 115 4.87 14.75 -15.28
N ILE A 116 4.64 13.46 -15.03
CA ILE A 116 5.69 12.44 -15.09
C ILE A 116 6.30 12.33 -16.49
N LEU A 117 5.47 12.18 -17.50
CA LEU A 117 5.90 11.92 -18.87
C LEU A 117 6.46 13.17 -19.58
N SER A 118 6.26 14.36 -19.01
CA SER A 118 6.86 15.61 -19.50
C SER A 118 8.37 15.64 -19.24
N ASP A 119 8.81 15.16 -18.07
CA ASP A 119 10.24 15.13 -17.71
C ASP A 119 10.89 13.77 -18.02
N ASN A 120 10.10 12.69 -18.01
CA ASN A 120 10.59 11.33 -18.22
C ASN A 120 9.68 10.54 -19.19
N PRO A 121 10.06 10.40 -20.48
CA PRO A 121 9.25 9.68 -21.47
C PRO A 121 9.12 8.18 -21.18
N LEU A 122 9.98 7.62 -20.32
CA LEU A 122 9.93 6.22 -19.87
C LEU A 122 9.31 6.11 -18.46
N GLY A 123 8.40 7.01 -18.12
CA GLY A 123 7.80 7.14 -16.79
C GLY A 123 7.25 5.84 -16.20
N LEU A 124 6.59 4.99 -17.02
CA LEU A 124 6.07 3.70 -16.56
C LEU A 124 7.19 2.75 -16.16
N THR A 125 8.17 2.57 -17.04
CA THR A 125 9.33 1.69 -16.82
C THR A 125 10.10 2.12 -15.58
N CYS A 126 10.43 3.42 -15.47
CA CYS A 126 11.13 3.98 -14.32
C CYS A 126 10.33 3.80 -13.02
N GLY A 127 9.00 3.97 -13.04
CA GLY A 127 8.16 3.71 -11.87
C GLY A 127 8.27 2.27 -11.35
N MET A 128 8.51 1.30 -12.25
CA MET A 128 8.63 -0.11 -11.90
C MET A 128 10.04 -0.53 -11.47
N VAL A 129 11.09 0.02 -12.10
CA VAL A 129 12.47 -0.54 -11.98
C VAL A 129 13.48 0.39 -11.32
N CYS A 130 13.13 1.66 -11.04
CA CYS A 130 14.09 2.58 -10.43
C CYS A 130 14.55 2.07 -9.04
N PRO A 131 15.86 2.10 -8.75
CA PRO A 131 16.41 1.82 -7.42
C PRO A 131 16.15 3.01 -6.50
N THR A 132 14.89 3.21 -6.13
CA THR A 132 14.44 4.47 -5.51
C THR A 132 15.10 4.78 -4.18
N SER A 133 15.54 3.75 -3.42
CA SER A 133 16.28 3.90 -2.15
C SER A 133 17.55 4.72 -2.30
N ASP A 134 18.22 4.61 -3.44
CA ASP A 134 19.48 5.29 -3.74
C ASP A 134 19.24 6.62 -4.48
N LEU A 135 17.97 6.92 -4.79
CA LEU A 135 17.53 8.06 -5.58
C LEU A 135 16.49 8.88 -4.81
N CYS A 136 15.32 9.12 -5.42
CA CYS A 136 14.28 10.01 -4.90
C CYS A 136 13.76 9.62 -3.50
N VAL A 137 13.68 8.34 -3.18
CA VAL A 137 13.20 7.87 -1.86
C VAL A 137 14.29 8.03 -0.79
N GLY A 138 15.56 7.87 -1.15
CA GLY A 138 16.70 8.15 -0.27
C GLY A 138 16.77 9.60 0.20
N GLY A 139 16.31 10.54 -0.63
CA GLY A 139 16.20 11.95 -0.28
C GLY A 139 14.86 12.37 0.36
N CYS A 140 13.94 11.44 0.64
CA CYS A 140 12.59 11.82 1.11
C CYS A 140 12.59 12.28 2.57
N ASN A 141 12.04 13.47 2.85
CA ASN A 141 11.93 14.01 4.22
C ASN A 141 11.16 13.09 5.20
N LEU A 142 10.20 12.30 4.71
CA LEU A 142 9.45 11.36 5.55
C LEU A 142 10.29 10.17 6.03
N ALA A 143 11.50 9.97 5.50
CA ALA A 143 12.46 9.02 6.08
C ALA A 143 12.83 9.38 7.54
N ALA A 144 12.62 10.64 7.96
CA ALA A 144 12.81 11.07 9.34
C ALA A 144 11.66 10.67 10.29
N THR A 145 10.64 9.96 9.80
CA THR A 145 9.49 9.48 10.59
C THR A 145 9.51 7.96 10.72
N GLU A 146 8.89 7.42 11.75
CA GLU A 146 8.81 5.98 12.03
C GLU A 146 8.06 5.21 10.93
N GLU A 147 7.15 5.88 10.24
CA GLU A 147 6.40 5.34 9.10
C GLU A 147 7.28 5.18 7.84
N GLY A 148 8.37 5.94 7.76
CA GLY A 148 9.34 5.90 6.67
C GLY A 148 8.97 6.73 5.43
N PRO A 149 9.83 6.69 4.40
CA PRO A 149 9.71 7.52 3.20
C PRO A 149 8.54 7.11 2.31
N ILE A 150 8.20 7.94 1.33
CA ILE A 150 7.09 7.68 0.39
C ILE A 150 7.48 6.62 -0.64
N ASN A 151 6.54 5.73 -1.00
CA ASN A 151 6.68 4.86 -2.17
C ASN A 151 6.47 5.66 -3.49
N ILE A 152 7.47 6.45 -3.87
CA ILE A 152 7.43 7.35 -5.03
C ILE A 152 7.32 6.55 -6.34
N GLY A 153 8.11 5.47 -6.47
CA GLY A 153 8.09 4.61 -7.67
C GLY A 153 6.73 3.96 -7.91
N GLY A 154 6.10 3.41 -6.87
CA GLY A 154 4.77 2.82 -6.96
C GLY A 154 3.67 3.82 -7.33
N LEU A 155 3.75 5.05 -6.82
CA LEU A 155 2.84 6.13 -7.20
C LEU A 155 3.02 6.55 -8.66
N GLN A 156 4.26 6.63 -9.13
CA GLN A 156 4.60 6.91 -10.53
C GLN A 156 4.08 5.79 -11.45
N GLN A 157 4.36 4.53 -11.12
CA GLN A 157 3.83 3.36 -11.83
C GLN A 157 2.30 3.43 -11.92
N PHE A 158 1.62 3.61 -10.78
CA PHE A 158 0.15 3.68 -10.74
C PHE A 158 -0.43 4.77 -11.65
N ALA A 159 0.11 5.99 -11.60
CA ALA A 159 -0.40 7.10 -12.40
C ALA A 159 -0.26 6.83 -13.91
N VAL A 160 0.90 6.33 -14.34
CA VAL A 160 1.15 6.06 -15.76
C VAL A 160 0.40 4.81 -16.22
N GLU A 161 0.20 3.80 -15.36
CA GLU A 161 -0.69 2.68 -15.66
C GLU A 161 -2.14 3.14 -15.88
N MET A 162 -2.64 4.08 -15.06
CA MET A 162 -3.98 4.65 -15.27
C MET A 162 -4.07 5.36 -16.61
N PHE A 163 -3.06 6.15 -16.96
CA PHE A 163 -2.99 6.82 -18.26
C PHE A 163 -2.95 5.83 -19.43
N ALA A 164 -2.16 4.76 -19.34
CA ALA A 164 -2.10 3.72 -20.37
C ALA A 164 -3.47 3.06 -20.61
N ARG A 165 -4.27 2.86 -19.55
CA ARG A 165 -5.64 2.32 -19.63
C ARG A 165 -6.65 3.32 -20.23
N MET A 166 -6.33 4.62 -20.27
CA MET A 166 -7.20 5.62 -20.92
C MET A 166 -7.12 5.55 -22.46
N HIS A 167 -6.09 4.89 -23.02
CA HIS A 167 -5.86 4.80 -24.48
C HIS A 167 -5.80 6.18 -25.18
N ILE A 168 -5.20 7.16 -24.51
CA ILE A 168 -4.99 8.51 -25.03
C ILE A 168 -3.56 8.61 -25.59
N GLN A 169 -3.41 9.19 -26.78
CA GLN A 169 -2.09 9.52 -27.34
C GLN A 169 -1.53 10.72 -26.60
N GLN A 170 -0.25 10.66 -26.24
CA GLN A 170 0.45 11.72 -25.52
C GLN A 170 0.76 12.91 -26.41
#